data_AF-A0A376KUM7-F1
#
_entry.id   AF-A0A376KUM7-F1
#
_cell.length_a   1.000
_cell.length_b   1.000
_cell.length_c   1.000
_cell.angle_alpha   90.00
_cell.angle_beta   90.00
_cell.angle_gamma   90.00
#
_symmetry.space_group_name_H-M   'P 1'
#
loop_
_entity.id
_entity.type
_entity.pdbx_description
1 polymer ?
#
loop_
_entity_poly.entity_id
_entity_poly.type
_entity_poly.pdbx_seq_one_letter_code
_entity_poly.pdbx_strand_id
1 'polypeptide(L)' 'MSHKAWQNAHAMYENDACAKALGIDIISMDEGFAVVTMTVTAQMLNGHQSCHGGQLFSLADTAFAYACNSQGLHD' A
#
# COMPACT_ATOMS: atom_id res chain seq x y z
N MET A 1 -15.10 -3.36 8.89
CA MET A 1 -14.61 -2.09 8.32
C MET A 1 -14.73 -0.98 9.36
N SER A 2 -13.64 -0.74 10.08
CA SER A 2 -13.52 0.35 11.05
C SER A 2 -13.41 1.72 10.36
N HIS A 3 -14.26 2.68 10.76
CA HIS A 3 -14.23 4.05 10.23
C HIS A 3 -12.90 4.77 10.54
N LYS A 4 -12.31 4.52 11.71
CA LYS A 4 -11.04 5.12 12.13
C LYS A 4 -9.86 4.60 11.30
N ALA A 5 -9.85 3.31 10.98
CA ALA A 5 -8.81 2.72 10.14
C ALA A 5 -8.76 3.37 8.75
N TRP A 6 -9.93 3.64 8.16
CA TRP A 6 -10.02 4.37 6.90
C TRP A 6 -9.57 5.83 6.99
N GLN A 7 -9.89 6.54 8.08
CA GLN A 7 -9.43 7.91 8.27
C GLN A 7 -7.90 7.99 8.35
N ASN A 8 -7.27 7.11 9.13
CA ASN A 8 -5.81 7.05 9.27
C ASN A 8 -5.15 6.69 7.92
N ALA A 9 -5.70 5.71 7.22
CA ALA A 9 -5.20 5.30 5.92
C ALA A 9 -5.30 6.41 4.87
N HIS A 10 -6.41 7.18 4.84
CA HIS A 10 -6.53 8.34 3.95
C HIS A 10 -5.49 9.42 4.25
N ALA A 11 -5.28 9.76 5.53
CA ALA A 11 -4.29 10.76 5.92
C ALA A 11 -2.86 10.37 5.51
N MET A 12 -2.50 9.09 5.65
CA MET A 12 -1.22 8.56 5.13
C MET A 12 -1.15 8.62 3.61
N TYR A 13 -2.18 8.11 2.92
CA TYR A 13 -2.20 8.01 1.46
C TYR A 13 -2.12 9.38 0.78
N GLU A 14 -2.66 10.43 1.40
CA GLU A 14 -2.53 11.81 0.91
C GLU A 14 -1.06 12.23 0.72
N ASN A 15 -0.16 11.74 1.58
CA ASN A 15 1.26 12.08 1.57
C ASN A 15 2.16 10.96 1.00
N ASP A 16 1.61 9.80 0.69
CA ASP A 16 2.35 8.65 0.15
C ASP A 16 2.57 8.76 -1.36
N ALA A 17 3.62 9.49 -1.75
CA ALA A 17 4.02 9.63 -3.15
C ALA A 17 4.43 8.31 -3.81
N CYS A 18 4.95 7.34 -3.03
CA CYS A 18 5.40 6.05 -3.54
C CYS A 18 4.21 5.19 -3.95
N ALA A 19 3.22 5.02 -3.06
CA ALA A 19 1.99 4.29 -3.37
C ALA A 19 1.28 4.88 -4.60
N LYS A 20 1.20 6.20 -4.69
CA LYS A 20 0.63 6.90 -5.85
C LYS A 20 1.42 6.65 -7.14
N ALA A 21 2.75 6.74 -7.10
CA ALA A 21 3.60 6.53 -8.27
C ALA A 21 3.56 5.08 -8.78
N LEU A 22 3.38 4.12 -7.87
CA LEU A 22 3.24 2.70 -8.18
C LEU A 22 1.82 2.29 -8.57
N GLY A 23 0.82 3.17 -8.40
CA GLY A 23 -0.58 2.86 -8.65
C GLY A 23 -1.13 1.83 -7.66
N ILE A 24 -0.76 1.97 -6.38
CA ILE A 24 -1.27 1.14 -5.29
C ILE A 24 -2.55 1.76 -4.75
N ASP A 25 -3.64 1.00 -4.78
CA ASP A 25 -4.93 1.41 -4.22
C ASP A 25 -5.29 0.57 -2.97
N ILE A 26 -5.87 1.23 -1.98
CA ILE A 26 -6.39 0.58 -0.76
C ILE A 26 -7.81 0.09 -1.03
N ILE A 27 -8.06 -1.21 -0.89
CA ILE A 27 -9.37 -1.81 -1.18
C ILE A 27 -10.11 -2.30 0.08
N SER A 28 -9.41 -2.48 1.20
CA SER A 28 -10.03 -2.77 2.50
C SER A 28 -9.14 -2.33 3.65
N MET A 29 -9.77 -1.83 4.72
CA MET A 29 -9.10 -1.46 5.97
C MET A 29 -9.90 -1.95 7.18
N ASP A 30 -9.17 -2.45 8.17
CA ASP A 30 -9.66 -2.67 9.54
C ASP A 30 -8.54 -2.52 10.56
N GLU A 31 -8.86 -2.70 11.84
CA GLU A 31 -7.87 -2.66 12.92
C GLU A 31 -6.79 -3.75 12.74
N GLY A 32 -5.53 -3.32 12.59
CA GLY A 32 -4.38 -4.20 12.33
C GLY A 32 -4.38 -4.85 10.94
N PHE A 33 -5.22 -4.39 10.02
CA PHE A 33 -5.46 -5.06 8.74
C PHE A 33 -5.60 -4.08 7.57
N ALA A 34 -4.92 -4.39 6.47
CA ALA A 34 -5.05 -3.66 5.23
C ALA A 34 -4.99 -4.60 4.03
N VAL A 35 -5.79 -4.30 3.00
CA VAL A 35 -5.68 -4.93 1.68
C VAL A 35 -5.45 -3.83 0.66
N VAL A 36 -4.40 -4.01 -0.13
CA VAL A 36 -4.03 -3.13 -1.23
C VAL A 36 -3.97 -3.90 -2.53
N THR A 37 -4.10 -3.20 -3.65
CA THR A 37 -3.95 -3.75 -5.00
C THR A 37 -3.00 -2.90 -5.82
N MET A 38 -2.29 -3.51 -6.77
CA MET A 38 -1.41 -2.84 -7.71
C MET A 38 -1.42 -3.61 -9.03
N THR A 39 -1.58 -2.89 -10.15
CA THR A 39 -1.50 -3.51 -11.48
C THR A 39 -0.05 -3.54 -11.93
N VAL A 40 0.49 -4.72 -12.23
CA VAL A 40 1.85 -4.85 -12.78
C VAL A 40 1.90 -4.24 -14.19
N THR A 41 2.81 -3.29 -14.39
CA THR A 41 3.04 -2.64 -15.68
C THR A 41 4.34 -3.11 -16.34
N ALA A 42 4.53 -2.80 -17.62
CA ALA A 42 5.74 -3.18 -18.36
C ALA A 42 7.03 -2.59 -17.76
N GLN A 43 6.94 -1.41 -17.14
CA GLN A 43 8.06 -0.70 -16.51
C GLN A 43 8.55 -1.39 -15.22
N MET A 44 7.74 -2.29 -14.66
CA MET A 44 8.04 -3.03 -13.44
C MET A 44 8.68 -4.40 -13.70
N LEU A 45 8.81 -4.80 -14.97
CA LEU A 45 9.31 -6.12 -15.34
C LEU A 45 10.84 -6.18 -15.28
N ASN A 46 11.35 -7.33 -14.83
CA ASN A 46 12.77 -7.67 -14.89
C ASN A 46 13.12 -8.29 -16.26
N GLY A 47 14.40 -8.68 -16.44
CA GLY A 47 14.89 -9.31 -17.68
C GLY A 47 14.22 -10.63 -18.09
N HIS A 48 13.39 -11.22 -17.22
CA HIS A 48 12.61 -12.43 -17.47
C HIS A 48 11.10 -12.16 -17.63
N GLN A 49 10.71 -10.90 -17.86
CA GLN A 49 9.30 -10.49 -18.02
C GLN A 49 8.43 -10.80 -16.78
N SER A 50 9.03 -10.88 -15.60
CA SER A 50 8.34 -11.03 -14.32
C SER A 50 8.45 -9.74 -13.51
N CYS A 51 7.49 -9.49 -12.62
CA CYS A 51 7.55 -8.32 -11.73
C CYS A 51 8.86 -8.33 -10.93
N HIS A 52 9.58 -7.20 -10.90
CA HIS A 52 10.81 -7.06 -10.15
C HIS A 52 10.55 -7.21 -8.65
N GLY A 53 11.39 -7.94 -7.93
CA GLY A 53 11.19 -8.22 -6.50
C GLY A 53 11.05 -6.96 -5.65
N GLY A 54 11.77 -5.89 -5.99
CA GLY A 54 11.61 -4.59 -5.32
C GLY A 54 10.21 -3.97 -5.45
N GLN A 55 9.49 -4.21 -6.55
CA GLN A 55 8.12 -3.71 -6.72
C GLN A 55 7.13 -4.50 -5.86
N LEU A 56 7.30 -5.82 -5.81
CA LEU A 56 6.54 -6.69 -4.90
C LEU A 56 6.80 -6.35 -3.44
N PHE A 57 8.06 -6.05 -3.11
CA PHE A 57 8.44 -5.61 -1.76
C PHE A 57 7.77 -4.29 -1.40
N SER A 58 7.83 -3.27 -2.27
CA SER A 58 7.14 -2.00 -2.03
C SER A 58 5.63 -2.20 -1.84
N LEU A 59 4.98 -3.06 -2.63
CA LEU A 59 3.57 -3.37 -2.43
C LEU A 59 3.29 -3.98 -1.05
N ALA A 60 4.10 -4.95 -0.64
CA ALA A 60 3.97 -5.60 0.66
C ALA A 60 4.26 -4.64 1.82
N ASP A 61 5.29 -3.79 1.69
CA ASP A 61 5.67 -2.79 2.68
C ASP A 61 4.57 -1.72 2.85
N THR A 62 4.00 -1.24 1.75
CA THR A 62 2.85 -0.33 1.77
C THR A 62 1.65 -0.97 2.48
N ALA A 63 1.32 -2.24 2.18
CA ALA A 63 0.24 -2.96 2.88
C ALA A 63 0.50 -3.06 4.39
N PHE A 64 1.74 -3.40 4.76
CA PHE A 64 2.18 -3.51 6.15
C PHE A 64 2.09 -2.16 6.88
N ALA A 65 2.52 -1.08 6.24
CA ALA A 65 2.43 0.27 6.79
C ALA A 65 0.98 0.66 7.08
N TYR A 66 0.03 0.42 6.17
CA TYR A 66 -1.38 0.69 6.42
C TYR A 66 -1.96 -0.17 7.55
N ALA A 67 -1.61 -1.45 7.61
CA ALA A 67 -2.08 -2.34 8.67
C ALA A 67 -1.59 -1.88 10.06
N CYS A 68 -0.30 -1.57 10.19
CA CYS A 68 0.32 -1.14 11.45
C CYS A 68 -0.21 0.21 11.95
N ASN A 69 -0.44 1.15 11.03
CA ASN A 69 -0.91 2.49 11.37
C ASN A 69 -2.44 2.64 11.40
N SER A 70 -3.18 1.55 11.20
CA SER A 70 -4.65 1.54 11.20
C SER A 70 -5.28 2.07 12.50
N GLN A 71 -4.58 1.96 13.63
CA GLN A 71 -5.05 2.43 14.95
C GLN A 71 -4.55 3.83 15.33
N GLY A 72 -3.64 4.40 14.56
CA GLY A 72 -3.04 5.71 14.80
C GLY A 72 -1.68 5.81 14.11
N LEU A 73 -1.31 7.03 13.72
CA LEU A 73 0.04 7.33 13.26
C LEU A 73 0.94 7.49 14.48
N HIS A 74 1.88 6.57 14.67
CA HIS A 74 2.94 6.76 15.64
C HIS A 74 4.02 7.62 14.97
N ASP A 75 4.08 8.90 15.36
CA ASP A 75 5.17 9.83 14.99
C ASP A 75 6.51 9.41 15.61
#